data_AF-A0A518XDA5-F1
#
_entry.id   AF-A0A518XDA5-F1
#
_cell.length_a   1.000
_cell.length_b   1.000
_cell.length_c   1.000
_cell.angle_alpha   90.00
_cell.angle_beta   90.00
_cell.angle_gamma   90.00
#
_symmetry.space_group_name_H-M   'P 1'
#
loop_
_entity.id
_entity.type
_entity.pdbx_description
1 polymer ?
#
loop_
_entity_poly.entity_id
_entity_poly.type
_entity_poly.pdbx_seq_one_letter_code
_entity_poly.pdbx_strand_id
1 'polypeptide(L)'
;MTTLLSYIAVGCAIIPFFITATQFIIYSINKGKYDTLLSLYFDNGFDLPPLYKFYGSMGFFGSFGMSYFFSRLKKGKKIIFQPKEQIAISMFLKRIDEKITKWLDIYYSLSLFALFMYSIFVVMSLIKVVIMHF
;
A
#
# COMPACT_ATOMS: atom_id res chain seq x y z
N MET A 1 -2.59 5.94 -34.60
CA MET A 1 -1.82 6.27 -33.37
C MET A 1 -2.72 6.40 -32.15
N THR A 2 -3.83 7.14 -32.22
CA THR A 2 -4.81 7.35 -31.13
C THR A 2 -5.52 6.07 -30.66
N THR A 3 -5.81 5.12 -31.55
CA THR A 3 -6.45 3.83 -31.19
C THR A 3 -5.51 2.93 -30.38
N LEU A 4 -4.23 2.85 -30.76
CA LEU A 4 -3.21 2.10 -30.03
C LEU A 4 -3.00 2.67 -28.63
N LEU A 5 -2.88 4.00 -28.51
CA LEU A 5 -2.77 4.70 -27.23
C LEU A 5 -3.99 4.39 -26.33
N SER A 6 -5.18 4.32 -26.92
CA SER A 6 -6.42 3.98 -26.20
C SER A 6 -6.40 2.55 -25.67
N TYR A 7 -5.97 1.57 -26.46
CA TYR A 7 -5.88 0.17 -26.01
C TYR A 7 -4.86 -0.01 -24.87
N ILE A 8 -3.70 0.65 -24.95
CA ILE A 8 -2.70 0.59 -23.89
C ILE A 8 -3.24 1.25 -22.61
N ALA A 9 -3.88 2.42 -22.74
CA ALA A 9 -4.51 3.10 -21.61
C ALA A 9 -5.56 2.21 -20.93
N VAL A 10 -6.46 1.59 -21.70
CA VAL A 10 -7.49 0.68 -21.16
C VAL A 10 -6.85 -0.52 -20.45
N GLY A 11 -5.79 -1.12 -21.02
CA GLY A 11 -5.04 -2.18 -20.36
C GLY A 11 -4.45 -1.74 -19.02
N CYS A 12 -3.83 -0.56 -18.98
CA CYS A 12 -3.27 0.04 -17.76
C CYS A 12 -4.34 0.44 -16.72
N ALA A 13 -5.61 0.57 -17.11
CA ALA A 13 -6.72 0.80 -16.19
C ALA A 13 -7.33 -0.51 -15.65
N ILE A 14 -7.42 -1.55 -16.48
CA ILE A 14 -8.03 -2.83 -16.12
C ILE A 14 -7.12 -3.62 -15.15
N ILE A 15 -5.81 -3.65 -15.39
CA ILE A 15 -4.87 -4.41 -14.57
C ILE A 15 -4.92 -3.99 -13.08
N PRO A 16 -4.84 -2.69 -12.74
CA PRO A 16 -4.97 -2.24 -11.36
C PRO A 16 -6.28 -2.63 -10.68
N PHE A 17 -7.41 -2.66 -11.41
CA PHE A 17 -8.68 -3.10 -10.85
C PHE A 17 -8.60 -4.54 -10.33
N PHE A 18 -8.05 -5.46 -11.13
CA PHE A 18 -7.84 -6.84 -10.70
C PHE A 18 -6.82 -6.95 -9.56
N ILE A 19 -5.80 -6.09 -9.53
CA ILE A 19 -4.85 -6.04 -8.41
C ILE A 19 -5.59 -5.62 -7.13
N THR A 20 -6.42 -4.57 -7.17
CA THR A 20 -7.20 -4.11 -6.01
C THR A 20 -8.18 -5.17 -5.52
N ALA A 21 -8.86 -5.88 -6.43
CA ALA A 21 -9.71 -7.02 -6.06
C ALA A 21 -8.90 -8.14 -5.38
N THR A 22 -7.72 -8.47 -5.93
CA THR A 22 -6.81 -9.45 -5.32
C THR A 22 -6.34 -8.99 -3.93
N GLN A 23 -6.03 -7.70 -3.78
CA GLN A 23 -5.65 -7.11 -2.50
C GLN A 23 -6.76 -7.17 -1.47
N PHE A 24 -8.03 -7.03 -1.87
CA PHE A 24 -9.16 -7.21 -0.96
C PHE A 24 -9.20 -8.63 -0.40
N ILE A 25 -8.97 -9.63 -1.25
CA ILE A 25 -8.90 -11.04 -0.84
C ILE A 25 -7.71 -11.28 0.09
N ILE A 26 -6.51 -10.80 -0.28
CA ILE A 26 -5.30 -10.95 0.56
C ILE A 26 -5.51 -10.30 1.93
N TYR A 27 -6.07 -9.09 1.98
CA TYR A 27 -6.36 -8.39 3.23
C TYR A 27 -7.34 -9.19 4.08
N SER A 28 -8.43 -9.68 3.49
CA SER A 28 -9.45 -10.45 4.19
C SER A 28 -8.89 -11.73 4.81
N ILE A 29 -8.05 -12.48 4.07
CA ILE A 29 -7.41 -13.70 4.57
C ILE A 29 -6.39 -13.40 5.69
N ASN A 30 -5.66 -12.29 5.58
CA ASN A 30 -4.62 -11.93 6.55
C ASN A 30 -5.11 -10.97 7.65
N LYS A 31 -6.42 -10.68 7.71
CA LYS A 31 -7.00 -9.75 8.69
C LYS A 31 -6.65 -10.14 10.13
N GLY A 32 -6.73 -11.44 10.47
CA GLY A 32 -6.33 -11.91 11.79
C GLY A 32 -4.86 -11.61 12.12
N LYS A 33 -3.94 -11.78 11.16
CA LYS A 33 -2.52 -11.44 11.34
C LYS A 33 -2.30 -9.94 11.46
N TYR A 34 -3.07 -9.14 10.72
CA TYR A 34 -3.06 -7.69 10.81
C TYR A 34 -3.47 -7.23 12.22
N ASP A 35 -4.57 -7.77 12.73
CA ASP A 35 -5.08 -7.43 14.06
C ASP A 35 -4.10 -7.86 15.16
N THR A 36 -3.48 -9.05 15.03
CA THR A 36 -2.40 -9.50 15.94
C THR A 36 -1.17 -8.59 15.89
N LEU A 37 -0.76 -8.15 14.69
CA LEU A 37 0.37 -7.23 14.57
C LEU A 37 0.06 -5.89 15.24
N LEU A 38 -1.17 -5.40 15.07
CA LEU A 38 -1.61 -4.13 15.63
C LEU A 38 -1.74 -4.20 17.15
N SER A 39 -2.25 -5.31 17.70
CA SER A 39 -2.29 -5.51 19.16
C SER A 39 -0.88 -5.55 19.74
N LEU A 40 0.02 -6.36 19.17
CA LEU A 40 1.41 -6.42 19.60
C LEU A 40 2.10 -5.04 19.56
N TYR A 41 1.80 -4.23 18.54
CA TYR A 41 2.33 -2.88 18.43
C TYR A 41 1.87 -1.98 19.59
N PHE A 42 0.57 -1.98 19.90
CA PHE A 42 0.02 -1.17 20.99
C PHE A 42 0.40 -1.69 22.38
N ASP A 43 0.47 -3.02 22.56
CA ASP A 43 0.87 -3.65 23.83
C ASP A 43 2.32 -3.32 24.21
N ASN A 44 3.17 -3.00 23.22
CA ASN A 44 4.54 -2.52 23.45
C ASN A 44 4.62 -1.00 23.73
N GLY A 45 3.48 -0.33 23.88
CA GLY A 45 3.40 1.11 24.20
C GLY A 45 3.63 2.05 23.02
N PHE A 46 3.71 1.53 21.79
CA PHE A 46 3.90 2.36 20.61
C PHE A 46 2.58 3.01 20.17
N ASP A 47 2.64 4.30 19.81
CA ASP A 47 1.50 5.01 19.24
C ASP A 47 1.62 5.16 17.72
N LEU A 48 0.47 5.18 17.04
CA LEU A 48 0.42 5.47 15.61
C LEU A 48 0.39 6.99 15.38
N PRO A 49 1.18 7.53 14.43
CA PRO A 49 1.02 8.92 14.02
C PRO A 49 -0.39 9.18 13.46
N PRO A 50 -0.91 10.43 13.50
CA PRO A 50 -2.31 10.73 13.15
C PRO A 50 -2.76 10.19 11.79
N LEU A 51 -1.92 10.30 10.75
CA LEU A 51 -2.22 9.76 9.42
C LEU A 51 -2.45 8.24 9.44
N TYR A 52 -1.65 7.51 10.22
CA TYR A 52 -1.74 6.05 10.32
C TYR A 52 -2.84 5.59 11.26
N LYS A 53 -3.23 6.40 12.26
CA LYS A 53 -4.49 6.18 13.00
C LYS A 53 -5.69 6.22 12.08
N PHE A 54 -5.73 7.24 11.21
CA PHE A 54 -6.78 7.35 10.20
C PHE A 54 -6.79 6.13 9.26
N TYR A 55 -5.64 5.73 8.71
CA TYR A 55 -5.56 4.52 7.88
C TYR A 55 -5.96 3.24 8.63
N GLY A 56 -5.57 3.07 9.90
CA GLY A 56 -6.00 1.94 10.72
C GLY A 56 -7.51 1.86 10.90
N SER A 57 -8.20 3.02 11.01
CA SER A 57 -9.65 3.08 11.17
C SER A 57 -10.45 2.73 9.91
N MET A 58 -9.84 2.81 8.73
CA MET A 58 -10.51 2.61 7.44
C MET A 58 -10.59 1.14 6.98
N GLY A 59 -10.02 0.21 7.75
CA GLY A 59 -9.98 -1.21 7.38
C GLY A 59 -9.25 -1.43 6.04
N PHE A 60 -9.93 -2.09 5.09
CA PHE A 60 -9.35 -2.36 3.77
C PHE A 60 -8.87 -1.10 3.04
N PHE A 61 -9.63 -0.01 3.08
CA PHE A 61 -9.27 1.22 2.34
C PHE A 61 -7.99 1.89 2.88
N GLY A 62 -7.67 1.70 4.16
CA GLY A 62 -6.43 2.19 4.76
C GLY A 62 -5.30 1.14 4.82
N SER A 63 -5.58 -0.09 4.39
CA SER A 63 -4.62 -1.19 4.47
C SER A 63 -3.36 -0.95 3.63
N PHE A 64 -3.46 -0.21 2.51
CA PHE A 64 -2.28 0.24 1.77
C PHE A 64 -1.36 1.09 2.65
N GLY A 65 -1.89 2.13 3.30
CA GLY A 65 -1.12 3.03 4.15
C GLY A 65 -0.49 2.30 5.33
N MET A 66 -1.19 1.33 5.91
CA MET A 66 -0.68 0.50 7.00
C MET A 66 0.38 -0.51 6.53
N SER A 67 0.21 -1.09 5.35
CA SER A 67 1.23 -1.98 4.75
C SER A 67 2.52 -1.22 4.43
N TYR A 68 2.40 0.00 3.92
CA TYR A 68 3.53 0.93 3.74
C TYR A 68 4.22 1.22 5.07
N PHE A 69 3.46 1.59 6.11
CA PHE A 69 3.98 1.90 7.44
C PHE A 69 4.83 0.77 7.99
N PHE A 70 4.24 -0.42 8.16
CA PHE A 70 4.92 -1.55 8.79
C PHE A 70 6.06 -2.11 7.92
N SER A 71 5.86 -2.25 6.60
CA SER A 71 6.91 -2.75 5.68
C SER A 71 8.14 -1.85 5.70
N ARG A 72 7.95 -0.53 5.63
CA ARG A 72 9.06 0.44 5.59
C ARG A 72 9.76 0.53 6.94
N LEU A 73 9.02 0.59 8.04
CA LEU A 73 9.61 0.66 9.38
C LEU A 73 10.40 -0.60 9.73
N LYS A 74 9.88 -1.80 9.41
CA LYS A 74 10.62 -3.07 9.58
C LYS A 74 11.96 -3.06 8.83
N LYS A 75 11.99 -2.46 7.64
CA LYS A 75 13.21 -2.29 6.81
C LYS A 75 14.09 -1.11 7.24
N GLY A 76 13.74 -0.39 8.31
CA GLY A 76 14.45 0.81 8.75
C GLY A 76 14.37 1.97 7.76
N LYS A 77 13.44 1.95 6.80
CA LYS A 77 13.28 3.00 5.80
C LYS A 77 12.45 4.16 6.36
N LYS A 78 12.72 5.38 5.86
CA LYS A 78 11.92 6.57 6.20
C LYS A 78 10.49 6.43 5.68
N ILE A 79 9.54 6.98 6.44
CA ILE A 79 8.12 7.08 6.09
C ILE A 79 7.63 8.53 6.21
N ILE A 80 6.50 8.83 5.58
CA ILE A 80 5.80 10.11 5.73
C ILE A 80 5.16 10.14 7.12
N PHE A 81 5.34 11.21 7.89
CA PHE A 81 4.98 11.27 9.33
C PHE A 81 5.69 10.20 10.16
N GLN A 82 7.00 10.40 10.39
CA GLN A 82 7.78 9.48 11.21
C GLN A 82 7.31 9.47 12.68
N PRO A 83 7.18 8.28 13.30
CA PRO A 83 6.99 8.18 14.74
C PRO A 83 8.29 8.61 15.46
N LYS A 84 8.13 9.20 16.64
CA LYS A 84 9.26 9.65 17.48
C LYS A 84 10.24 8.52 17.82
N GLU A 85 9.71 7.30 18.00
CA GLU A 85 10.45 6.12 18.42
C GLU A 85 10.81 5.19 17.26
N GLN A 86 11.10 5.75 16.06
CA GLN A 86 11.34 4.98 14.84
C GLN A 86 12.34 3.82 15.02
N ILE A 87 13.42 4.04 15.75
CA ILE A 87 14.48 3.06 15.95
C ILE A 87 13.98 1.88 16.80
N ALA A 88 13.27 2.16 17.90
CA ALA A 88 12.70 1.16 18.78
C ALA A 88 11.63 0.34 18.05
N ILE A 89 10.72 1.01 17.34
CA ILE A 89 9.69 0.37 16.52
C ILE A 89 10.31 -0.53 15.45
N SER A 90 11.35 -0.07 14.75
CA SER A 90 12.05 -0.86 13.74
C SER A 90 12.69 -2.12 14.34
N MET A 91 13.35 -1.99 15.50
CA MET A 91 13.92 -3.15 16.20
C MET A 91 12.84 -4.14 16.66
N PHE A 92 11.72 -3.65 17.17
CA PHE A 92 10.57 -4.47 17.53
C PHE A 92 10.01 -5.23 16.33
N LEU A 93 9.71 -4.54 15.23
CA LEU A 93 9.15 -5.14 14.01
C LEU A 93 10.08 -6.18 13.37
N LYS A 94 11.40 -6.05 13.55
CA LYS A 94 12.38 -7.07 13.10
C LYS A 94 12.34 -8.35 13.93
N ARG A 95 11.89 -8.29 15.20
CA ARG A 95 11.76 -9.45 16.09
C ARG A 95 10.47 -10.24 15.85
N ILE A 96 9.46 -9.61 15.23
CA ILE A 96 8.19 -10.29 14.90
C ILE A 96 8.42 -11.32 13.81
N ASP A 97 7.80 -12.50 13.97
CA ASP A 97 7.84 -13.59 13.00
C ASP A 97 7.49 -13.09 11.59
N GLU A 98 8.33 -13.47 10.62
CA GLU A 98 8.10 -13.16 9.21
C GLU A 98 6.76 -13.70 8.71
N LYS A 99 6.23 -14.80 9.25
CA LYS A 99 4.91 -15.33 8.89
C LYS A 99 3.77 -14.32 9.11
N ILE A 100 3.92 -13.42 10.08
CA ILE A 100 2.94 -12.37 10.41
C ILE A 100 3.12 -11.15 9.50
N THR A 101 4.35 -10.86 9.07
CA THR A 101 4.69 -9.57 8.44
C THR A 101 4.99 -9.67 6.94
N LYS A 102 5.34 -10.84 6.40
CA LYS A 102 5.75 -11.04 4.99
C LYS A 102 4.66 -10.67 3.99
N TRP A 103 3.39 -10.90 4.33
CA TRP A 103 2.28 -10.54 3.45
C TRP A 103 2.18 -9.01 3.26
N LEU A 104 2.57 -8.19 4.24
CA LEU A 104 2.57 -6.72 4.14
C LEU A 104 3.56 -6.23 3.08
N ASP A 105 4.70 -6.90 2.94
CA ASP A 105 5.70 -6.58 1.90
C ASP A 105 5.14 -6.84 0.50
N ILE A 106 4.51 -8.01 0.32
CA ILE A 106 3.86 -8.38 -0.94
C ILE A 106 2.71 -7.42 -1.24
N TYR A 107 1.87 -7.14 -0.24
CA TYR A 107 0.73 -6.24 -0.32
C TYR A 107 1.14 -4.83 -0.74
N TYR A 108 2.19 -4.31 -0.10
CA TYR A 108 2.74 -3.00 -0.40
C TYR A 108 3.32 -2.95 -1.81
N SER A 109 4.04 -4.00 -2.24
CA SER A 109 4.58 -4.08 -3.60
C SER A 109 3.49 -4.12 -4.66
N LEU A 110 2.40 -4.87 -4.44
CA LEU A 110 1.23 -4.90 -5.32
C LEU A 110 0.58 -3.52 -5.40
N SER A 111 0.47 -2.82 -4.27
CA SER A 111 -0.09 -1.47 -4.22
C SER A 111 0.71 -0.48 -5.05
N LEU A 112 2.05 -0.51 -4.92
CA LEU A 112 2.94 0.34 -5.73
C LEU A 112 2.81 0.04 -7.21
N PHE A 113 2.72 -1.24 -7.58
CA PHE A 113 2.55 -1.65 -8.97
C PHE A 113 1.20 -1.18 -9.55
N ALA A 114 0.11 -1.32 -8.80
CA ALA A 114 -1.19 -0.78 -9.18
C ALA A 114 -1.16 0.75 -9.36
N LEU A 115 -0.54 1.47 -8.43
CA LEU A 115 -0.43 2.93 -8.48
C LEU A 115 0.43 3.40 -9.67
N PHE A 116 1.50 2.68 -9.98
CA PHE A 116 2.33 2.93 -11.15
C PHE A 116 1.53 2.74 -12.46
N MET A 117 0.78 1.65 -12.57
CA MET A 117 -0.08 1.40 -13.73
C MET A 117 -1.20 2.45 -13.88
N TYR A 118 -1.83 2.86 -12.78
CA TYR A 118 -2.79 3.97 -12.80
C TYR A 118 -2.14 5.29 -13.24
N SER A 119 -0.91 5.57 -12.80
CA SER A 119 -0.16 6.75 -13.24
C SER A 119 0.06 6.74 -14.76
N ILE A 120 0.45 5.60 -15.34
CA ILE A 120 0.60 5.44 -16.80
C ILE A 120 -0.73 5.68 -17.50
N PHE A 121 -1.83 5.10 -17.01
CA PHE A 121 -3.16 5.30 -17.57
C PHE A 121 -3.55 6.78 -17.61
N VAL A 122 -3.35 7.51 -16.51
CA VAL A 122 -3.65 8.95 -16.43
C VAL A 122 -2.81 9.73 -17.44
N VAL A 123 -1.49 9.49 -17.49
CA VAL A 123 -0.60 10.20 -18.42
C VAL A 123 -0.99 9.92 -19.88
N MET A 124 -1.24 8.68 -20.25
CA MET A 124 -1.67 8.32 -21.61
C MET A 124 -3.01 8.94 -21.99
N SER A 125 -3.95 8.97 -21.04
CA SER A 125 -5.26 9.60 -21.26
C SER A 125 -5.13 11.11 -21.48
N LEU A 126 -4.27 11.78 -20.69
CA LEU A 126 -3.98 13.21 -20.87
C LEU A 126 -3.32 13.49 -22.23
N ILE A 127 -2.33 12.68 -22.63
CA ILE A 127 -1.69 12.80 -23.96
C ILE A 127 -2.73 12.66 -25.07
N LYS A 128 -3.66 11.70 -24.95
CA LYS A 128 -4.74 11.52 -25.93
C LYS A 128 -5.62 12.76 -26.04
N VAL A 129 -6.03 13.33 -24.90
CA VAL A 129 -6.88 14.52 -24.84
C VAL A 129 -6.19 15.69 -25.53
N VAL A 130 -4.90 15.91 -25.25
CA VAL A 130 -4.12 16.96 -25.92
C VAL A 130 -4.07 16.73 -27.43
N ILE A 131 -3.77 15.52 -27.90
CA ILE A 131 -3.71 15.19 -29.34
C ILE A 131 -5.07 15.34 -30.05
N MET A 132 -6.20 15.17 -29.34
CA MET A 132 -7.53 15.31 -29.96
C MET A 132 -7.99 16.78 -30.09
N HIS A 133 -7.42 17.68 -29.29
CA HIS A 133 -7.79 19.10 -29.28
C HIS A 133 -6.86 19.99 -30.11
N PHE A 134 -5.75 19.45 -30.63
CA PHE A 134 -4.80 20.10 -31.54
C PHE A 134 -4.75 19.34 -32.87
#